data_AF-K2NXI1-F1
#
_entry.id   AF-K2NXI1-F1
#
_cell.length_a   1.000
_cell.length_b   1.000
_cell.length_c   1.000
_cell.angle_alpha   90.00
_cell.angle_beta   90.00
_cell.angle_gamma   90.00
#
_symmetry.space_group_name_H-M   'P 1'
#
loop_
_entity.id
_entity.type
_entity.pdbx_description
1 polymer ?
#
loop_
_entity_poly.entity_id
_entity_poly.type
_entity_poly.pdbx_seq_one_letter_code
_entity_poly.pdbx_strand_id
1 'polypeptide(L)' 'MIVPPQRIKGDPDRRIECQEALEREFQALAQRAIGAGWSEPEIDFSLLCLSMSEIRRKSCNAETDRQIREAIRLVEGEL' A
#
# COMPACT_ATOMS: atom_id res chain seq x y z
N MET A 1 -6.91 -4.42 -16.29
CA MET A 1 -6.57 -5.68 -15.60
C MET A 1 -5.18 -5.54 -15.05
N ILE A 2 -5.05 -5.64 -13.73
CA ILE A 2 -3.77 -5.62 -13.03
C ILE A 2 -3.12 -6.99 -13.19
N VAL A 3 -1.88 -7.03 -13.65
CA VAL A 3 -1.08 -8.26 -13.81
C VAL A 3 0.05 -8.29 -12.78
N PRO A 4 0.48 -9.48 -12.34
CA PRO A 4 1.64 -9.56 -11.45
C PRO A 4 2.92 -9.10 -12.18
N PRO A 5 3.85 -8.45 -11.47
CA PRO A 5 5.16 -8.14 -12.03
C PRO A 5 5.89 -9.45 -12.39
N GLN A 6 6.60 -9.44 -13.50
CA GLN A 6 7.32 -10.61 -14.03
C GLN A 6 8.73 -10.71 -13.45
N ARG A 7 9.33 -9.56 -13.13
CA ARG A 7 10.70 -9.50 -12.58
C ARG A 7 10.75 -9.92 -11.11
N ILE A 8 11.89 -10.48 -10.73
CA ILE A 8 12.17 -10.93 -9.37
C ILE A 8 12.28 -9.77 -8.38
N LYS A 9 11.98 -10.03 -7.11
CA LYS A 9 12.15 -9.03 -6.04
C LYS A 9 13.61 -8.57 -5.98
N GLY A 10 13.81 -7.25 -5.98
CA GLY A 10 15.14 -6.62 -5.95
C GLY A 10 15.58 -6.08 -7.31
N ASP A 11 14.95 -6.52 -8.40
CA ASP A 11 15.17 -5.92 -9.72
C ASP A 11 14.66 -4.46 -9.74
N PRO A 12 15.49 -3.48 -10.15
CA PRO A 12 15.12 -2.06 -10.21
C PRO A 12 13.86 -1.80 -11.07
N ASP A 13 13.70 -2.53 -12.16
CA ASP A 13 12.63 -2.36 -13.14
C ASP A 13 11.31 -2.95 -12.66
N ARG A 14 11.35 -3.87 -11.68
CA ARG A 14 10.13 -4.43 -11.08
C ARG A 14 9.22 -3.34 -10.50
N ARG A 15 9.80 -2.22 -10.03
CA ARG A 15 9.01 -1.08 -9.56
C ARG A 15 8.21 -0.42 -10.68
N ILE A 16 8.81 -0.31 -11.87
CA ILE A 16 8.17 0.26 -13.06
C ILE A 16 7.03 -0.67 -13.50
N GLU A 17 7.27 -1.99 -13.57
CA GLU A 17 6.22 -2.96 -13.91
C GLU A 17 5.00 -2.87 -12.98
N CYS A 18 5.23 -2.72 -11.67
CA CYS A 18 4.15 -2.53 -10.71
C CYS A 18 3.38 -1.23 -10.95
N GLN A 19 4.06 -0.14 -11.32
CA GLN A 19 3.42 1.14 -11.60
C GLN A 19 2.56 1.05 -12.86
N GLU A 20 3.12 0.55 -13.97
CA GLU A 20 2.41 0.36 -15.24
C GLU A 20 1.18 -0.54 -15.09
N ALA A 21 1.30 -1.62 -14.31
CA ALA A 21 0.19 -2.54 -14.06
C ALA A 21 -0.98 -1.87 -13.30
N LEU A 22 -0.70 -0.84 -12.50
CA LEU A 22 -1.70 -0.11 -11.71
C LEU A 22 -2.21 1.17 -12.40
N GLU A 23 -1.41 1.75 -13.29
CA GLU A 23 -1.64 3.08 -13.87
C GLU A 23 -3.02 3.19 -14.54
N ARG A 24 -3.41 2.18 -15.33
CA ARG A 24 -4.70 2.21 -16.02
C ARG A 24 -5.89 2.26 -15.05
N GLU A 25 -5.85 1.49 -13.98
CA GLU A 25 -6.92 1.48 -12.98
C GLU A 25 -6.90 2.75 -12.13
N PHE A 26 -5.70 3.29 -11.85
CA PHE A 26 -5.53 4.59 -11.20
C PHE A 26 -6.17 5.72 -12.01
N GLN A 27 -5.87 5.80 -13.31
CA GLN A 27 -6.46 6.79 -14.22
C GLN A 27 -7.98 6.63 -14.32
N ALA A 28 -8.49 5.40 -14.37
CA ALA A 28 -9.92 5.15 -14.39
C ALA A 28 -10.62 5.61 -13.09
N LEU A 29 -9.97 5.45 -11.93
CA LEU A 29 -10.47 5.96 -10.66
C LEU A 29 -10.47 7.50 -10.65
N ALA A 30 -9.37 8.13 -11.05
CA ALA A 30 -9.25 9.58 -11.12
C ALA A 30 -10.33 10.17 -12.05
N GLN A 31 -10.54 9.57 -13.22
CA GLN A 31 -11.57 10.02 -14.17
C GLN A 31 -12.99 9.95 -13.60
N ARG A 32 -13.30 8.92 -12.80
CA ARG A 32 -14.59 8.83 -12.11
C ARG A 32 -14.74 9.91 -11.04
N ALA A 33 -13.68 10.24 -10.31
CA ALA A 33 -13.70 11.31 -9.32
C ALA A 33 -13.87 12.69 -9.99
N ILE A 34 -13.18 12.94 -11.11
CA ILE A 34 -13.39 14.13 -11.94
C ILE A 34 -14.86 14.21 -12.39
N GLY A 35 -15.42 13.10 -12.88
CA GLY A 35 -16.84 13.02 -13.26
C GLY A 35 -17.82 13.28 -12.11
N ALA A 36 -17.39 13.11 -10.87
CA ALA A 36 -18.13 13.45 -9.66
C ALA A 36 -17.90 14.89 -9.17
N GLY A 37 -17.12 15.70 -9.91
CA GLY A 37 -16.86 17.11 -9.63
C GLY A 37 -15.62 17.39 -8.79
N TRP A 38 -14.74 16.42 -8.59
CA TRP A 38 -13.49 16.60 -7.85
C TRP A 38 -12.44 17.26 -8.75
N SER A 39 -11.60 18.12 -8.18
CA SER A 39 -10.43 18.65 -8.86
C SER A 39 -9.26 17.66 -8.83
N GLU A 40 -8.35 17.75 -9.80
CA GLU A 40 -7.14 16.91 -9.84
C GLU A 40 -6.31 17.00 -8.54
N PRO A 41 -6.06 18.19 -7.94
CA PRO A 41 -5.33 18.28 -6.68
C PRO A 41 -6.02 17.56 -5.51
N GLU A 42 -7.36 17.59 -5.44
CA GLU A 42 -8.11 16.87 -4.41
C GLU A 42 -7.95 15.36 -4.56
N ILE A 43 -7.96 14.87 -5.80
CA ILE A 43 -7.78 13.45 -6.12
C ILE A 43 -6.38 13.00 -5.74
N ASP A 44 -5.35 13.71 -6.21
CA ASP A 44 -3.95 13.38 -5.96
C ASP A 44 -3.63 13.36 -4.47
N PHE A 45 -4.06 14.41 -3.75
CA PHE A 45 -3.84 14.52 -2.32
C PHE A 45 -4.58 13.41 -1.55
N SER A 46 -5.82 13.12 -1.92
CA SER A 46 -6.60 12.06 -1.27
C SER A 46 -5.97 10.69 -1.46
N LEU A 47 -5.54 10.35 -2.68
CA LEU A 47 -4.92 9.06 -2.99
C LEU A 47 -3.56 8.91 -2.29
N LEU A 48 -2.78 9.99 -2.18
CA LEU A 48 -1.55 10.01 -1.38
C LEU A 48 -1.85 9.75 0.10
N CYS A 49 -2.82 10.45 0.69
CA CYS A 49 -3.21 10.28 2.09
C CYS A 49 -3.68 8.85 2.39
N LEU A 50 -4.49 8.26 1.50
CA LEU A 50 -4.94 6.87 1.65
C LEU A 50 -3.76 5.89 1.63
N SER A 51 -2.83 6.07 0.68
CA SER A 51 -1.62 5.24 0.57
C SER A 51 -0.76 5.33 1.84
N MET A 52 -0.54 6.55 2.35
CA MET A 52 0.22 6.77 3.58
C MET A 52 -0.47 6.18 4.81
N SER A 53 -1.79 6.30 4.92
CA SER A 53 -2.58 5.73 6.01
C SER A 53 -2.44 4.20 6.05
N GLU A 54 -2.55 3.53 4.89
CA GLU A 54 -2.39 2.08 4.81
C GLU A 54 -0.97 1.62 5.17
N ILE A 55 0.06 2.35 4.75
CA ILE A 55 1.46 2.06 5.13
C ILE A 55 1.61 2.16 6.65
N ARG A 56 1.12 3.25 7.27
CA ARG A 56 1.19 3.45 8.71
C ARG A 56 0.45 2.35 9.46
N ARG A 57 -0.78 2.03 9.04
CA ARG A 57 -1.60 0.97 9.64
C ARG A 57 -0.87 -0.38 9.62
N LYS A 58 -0.28 -0.78 8.49
CA LYS A 58 0.49 -2.02 8.38
C LYS A 58 1.72 -2.02 9.29
N SER A 59 2.43 -0.89 9.38
CA SER A 59 3.59 -0.74 10.26
C SER A 59 3.22 -0.87 11.74
N CYS A 60 2.18 -0.16 12.18
CA CYS A 60 1.68 -0.23 13.55
C CYS A 60 1.21 -1.65 13.90
N ASN A 61 0.46 -2.31 13.01
CA ASN A 61 0.02 -3.68 13.24
C ASN A 61 1.21 -4.65 13.38
N ALA A 62 2.22 -4.53 12.51
CA ALA A 62 3.41 -5.38 12.60
C ALA A 62 4.18 -5.19 13.91
N GLU A 63 4.24 -3.96 14.41
CA GLU A 63 4.83 -3.63 15.71
C GLU A 63 4.02 -4.23 16.87
N THR A 64 2.70 -4.05 16.87
CA THR A 64 1.82 -4.66 17.88
C THR A 64 1.93 -6.18 17.86
N ASP A 65 1.95 -6.82 16.70
CA ASP A 65 2.13 -8.27 16.58
C ASP A 65 3.48 -8.74 17.13
N ARG A 66 4.54 -7.93 16.97
CA ARG A 66 5.84 -8.21 17.59
C ARG A 66 5.74 -8.16 19.10
N GLN A 67 5.18 -7.10 19.66
CA GLN A 67 5.03 -6.92 21.11
C GLN A 67 4.17 -8.03 21.74
N ILE A 68 3.10 -8.45 21.07
CA ILE A 68 2.26 -9.57 21.52
C ILE A 68 3.07 -10.88 21.54
N ARG A 69 3.84 -11.19 20.49
CA ARG A 69 4.68 -12.39 20.45
C ARG A 69 5.78 -12.39 21.50
N GLU A 70 6.33 -11.24 21.84
CA GLU A 70 7.31 -11.11 22.93
C GLU A 70 6.65 -11.31 24.29
N ALA A 71 5.48 -10.70 24.52
CA ALA A 71 4.72 -10.89 25.74
C ALA A 71 4.29 -12.35 25.96
N ILE A 72 3.85 -13.05 24.90
CA ILE A 72 3.49 -14.48 24.95
C ILE A 72 4.70 -15.31 25.36
N ARG A 73 5.87 -15.12 24.73
CA ARG A 73 7.10 -15.85 25.09
C ARG A 73 7.52 -15.64 26.55
N LEU A 74 7.40 -14.41 27.05
CA LEU A 74 7.69 -14.10 28.45
C LEU A 74 6.73 -14.80 29.43
N VAL A 75 5.45 -14.94 29.06
CA VAL A 75 4.46 -15.64 29.89
C VAL A 75 4.63 -17.16 29.83
N GLU A 76 4.98 -17.71 28.67
CA GLU A 76 5.16 -19.14 28.45
C GLU A 76 6.51 -19.68 28.94
N GLY A 77 7.45 -18.80 29.33
CA GLY A 77 8.72 -19.19 29.94
C GLY A 77 9.78 -19.71 28.96
N GLU A 78 9.58 -19.52 27.66
CA GLU A 78 10.56 -19.84 26.62
C GLU A 78 11.55 -18.67 26.47
N LEU A 79 12.66 -18.72 27.20
CA LEU A 79 13.83 -17.85 27.03
C LEU A 79 14.87 -18.49 26.09
#